data_AF-A0A8H4FHV5-F1
#
_entry.id   AF-A0A8H4FHV5-F1
#
_cell.length_a   1.000
_cell.length_b   1.000
_cell.length_c   1.000
_cell.angle_alpha   90.00
_cell.angle_beta   90.00
_cell.angle_gamma   90.00
#
_symmetry.space_group_name_H-M   'P 1'
#
loop_
_entity.id
_entity.type
_entity.pdbx_description
1 polymer ?
#
loop_
_entity_poly.entity_id
_entity_poly.type
_entity_poly.pdbx_seq_one_letter_code
_entity_poly.pdbx_strand_id
1 'polypeptide(L)'
;MSEPNFQRIITSPEEKPAASKRRAIYLRPFLLFYVNSFIFEVVMLIVSVIFFSGWRDMLPKFMWTIVFCPLGMGGAMGGLINAFIVDRIYGTRAVHLAAIMSVLVLGACNDLCYNLDLVFGWFGARDHFWWWHWRYLGIWFVGYTNGKLMFTDQGQETLAGWGV
;
A
#
# COMPACT_ATOMS: atom_id res chain seq x y z
N MET A 1 -45.20 4.61 -8.08
CA MET A 1 -43.91 4.12 -8.60
C MET A 1 -43.26 3.35 -7.47
N SER A 2 -42.94 2.07 -7.67
CA SER A 2 -42.24 1.25 -6.68
C SER A 2 -40.85 1.82 -6.45
N GLU A 3 -40.46 2.03 -5.19
CA GLU A 3 -39.09 2.43 -4.88
C GLU A 3 -38.11 1.34 -5.33
N PRO A 4 -36.92 1.71 -5.85
CA PRO A 4 -35.94 0.74 -6.28
C PRO A 4 -35.45 -0.08 -5.08
N ASN A 5 -35.41 -1.41 -5.25
CA ASN A 5 -34.99 -2.40 -4.26
C ASN A 5 -33.47 -2.38 -3.94
N PHE A 6 -32.79 -1.28 -4.29
CA PHE A 6 -31.34 -1.10 -4.13
C PHE A 6 -31.03 0.37 -3.86
N GLN A 7 -30.02 0.61 -3.03
CA GLN A 7 -29.60 1.96 -2.69
C GLN A 7 -28.85 2.60 -3.86
N ARG A 8 -29.47 3.61 -4.49
CA ARG A 8 -28.82 4.42 -5.52
C ARG A 8 -27.83 5.37 -4.86
N ILE A 9 -26.54 5.20 -5.17
CA ILE A 9 -25.45 6.00 -4.59
C ILE A 9 -25.30 7.36 -5.30
N ILE A 10 -25.70 7.48 -6.56
CA ILE A 10 -25.69 8.74 -7.33
C ILE A 10 -26.99 8.83 -8.12
N THR A 11 -27.70 9.95 -8.00
CA THR A 11 -29.06 10.09 -8.51
C THR A 11 -29.22 11.19 -9.57
N SER A 12 -28.44 12.27 -9.49
CA SER A 12 -28.53 13.38 -10.44
C SER A 12 -27.24 13.61 -11.24
N PRO A 13 -27.32 14.20 -12.46
CA PRO A 13 -26.14 14.64 -13.21
C PRO A 13 -25.27 15.65 -12.45
N GLU A 14 -25.88 16.43 -11.55
CA GLU A 14 -25.25 17.46 -10.72
C GLU A 14 -24.45 16.87 -9.55
N GLU A 15 -24.83 15.69 -9.05
CA GLU A 15 -24.13 14.97 -7.98
C GLU A 15 -22.89 14.21 -8.48
N LYS A 16 -22.84 13.88 -9.77
CA LYS A 16 -21.73 13.10 -10.37
C LYS A 16 -20.34 13.72 -10.14
N PRO A 17 -20.11 15.03 -10.33
CA PRO A 17 -18.80 15.64 -10.13
C PRO A 17 -18.37 15.60 -8.65
N ALA A 18 -19.28 15.88 -7.73
CA ALA A 18 -19.00 15.86 -6.29
C ALA A 18 -18.73 14.43 -5.78
N ALA A 19 -19.49 13.45 -6.26
CA ALA A 19 -19.26 12.03 -5.95
C ALA A 19 -17.92 11.53 -6.52
N SER A 20 -17.57 11.94 -7.75
CA SER A 20 -16.27 11.62 -8.36
C SER A 20 -15.10 12.15 -7.53
N LYS A 21 -15.19 13.43 -7.09
CA LYS A 21 -14.17 14.05 -6.24
C LYS A 21 -14.01 13.31 -4.90
N ARG A 22 -15.12 12.90 -4.27
CA ARG A 22 -15.07 12.09 -3.03
C ARG A 22 -14.50 10.70 -3.25
N ARG A 23 -14.80 10.06 -4.37
CA ARG A 23 -14.25 8.73 -4.69
C ARG A 23 -12.72 8.76 -4.78
N ALA A 24 -12.14 9.81 -5.36
CA ALA A 24 -10.69 9.97 -5.45
C ALA A 24 -10.04 9.99 -4.06
N ILE A 25 -10.64 10.66 -3.08
CA ILE A 25 -10.14 10.74 -1.70
C ILE A 25 -9.97 9.34 -1.08
N TYR A 26 -10.94 8.44 -1.28
CA TYR A 26 -10.89 7.08 -0.72
C TYR A 26 -10.07 6.09 -1.55
N LEU A 27 -9.83 6.37 -2.84
CA LEU A 27 -8.98 5.52 -3.70
C LEU A 27 -7.50 5.85 -3.56
N ARG A 28 -7.15 7.11 -3.28
CA ARG A 28 -5.77 7.57 -3.12
C ARG A 28 -4.94 6.72 -2.14
N PRO A 29 -5.42 6.39 -0.93
CA PRO A 29 -4.66 5.54 -0.01
C PRO A 29 -4.33 4.17 -0.61
N PHE A 30 -5.32 3.51 -1.21
CA PHE A 30 -5.11 2.23 -1.88
C PHE A 30 -4.05 2.35 -2.98
N LEU A 31 -4.22 3.31 -3.88
CA LEU A 31 -3.34 3.48 -5.04
C LEU A 31 -1.89 3.75 -4.61
N LEU A 32 -1.68 4.67 -3.66
CA LEU A 32 -0.34 5.03 -3.21
C LEU A 32 0.36 3.84 -2.54
N PHE A 33 -0.31 3.11 -1.66
CA PHE A 33 0.30 1.95 -1.03
C PHE A 33 0.48 0.80 -2.02
N TYR A 34 -0.45 0.58 -2.95
CA TYR A 34 -0.33 -0.43 -4.00
C TYR A 34 0.88 -0.16 -4.90
N VAL A 35 1.01 1.04 -5.47
CA VAL A 35 2.08 1.37 -6.42
C VAL A 35 3.45 1.31 -5.74
N ASN A 36 3.59 1.89 -4.54
CA ASN A 36 4.86 1.82 -3.81
C ASN A 36 5.22 0.38 -3.44
N SER A 37 4.24 -0.42 -3.00
CA SER A 37 4.45 -1.83 -2.69
C SER A 37 4.83 -2.63 -3.94
N PHE A 38 4.19 -2.35 -5.08
CA PHE A 38 4.49 -3.01 -6.34
C PHE A 38 5.93 -2.72 -6.78
N ILE A 39 6.35 -1.45 -6.76
CA ILE A 39 7.73 -1.05 -7.10
C ILE A 39 8.72 -1.75 -6.17
N PHE A 40 8.44 -1.75 -4.86
CA PHE A 40 9.27 -2.41 -3.88
C PHE A 40 9.41 -3.91 -4.17
N GLU A 41 8.30 -4.62 -4.34
CA GLU A 41 8.28 -6.06 -4.61
C GLU A 41 8.99 -6.42 -5.93
N VAL A 42 8.87 -5.59 -6.97
CA VAL A 42 9.63 -5.77 -8.22
C VAL A 42 11.14 -5.72 -7.95
N VAL A 43 11.61 -4.73 -7.19
CA VAL A 43 13.02 -4.61 -6.83
C VAL A 43 13.47 -5.82 -6.01
N MET A 44 12.66 -6.26 -5.04
CA MET A 44 12.98 -7.41 -4.20
C MET A 44 13.01 -8.72 -4.98
N LEU A 45 12.12 -8.89 -5.96
CA LEU A 45 12.13 -10.03 -6.86
C LEU A 45 13.39 -10.04 -7.72
N ILE A 46 13.79 -8.90 -8.28
CA ILE A 46 15.03 -8.78 -9.07
C ILE A 46 16.25 -9.13 -8.22
N VAL A 47 16.35 -8.57 -7.01
CA VAL A 47 17.46 -8.87 -6.08
C VAL A 47 17.48 -10.36 -5.72
N SER A 48 16.32 -10.94 -5.44
CA SER A 48 16.18 -12.37 -5.15
C SER A 48 16.66 -13.26 -6.28
N VAL A 49 16.33 -12.92 -7.52
CA VAL A 49 16.75 -13.69 -8.70
C VAL A 49 18.23 -13.53 -8.99
N ILE A 50 18.80 -12.33 -8.83
CA ILE A 50 20.20 -12.08 -9.16
C ILE A 50 21.15 -12.59 -8.06
N PHE A 51 20.81 -12.35 -6.79
CA PHE A 51 21.76 -12.54 -5.69
C PHE A 51 21.45 -13.73 -4.77
N PHE A 52 20.20 -14.24 -4.75
CA PHE A 52 19.80 -15.27 -3.78
C PHE A 52 19.41 -16.60 -4.46
N SER A 53 18.12 -16.82 -4.74
CA SER A 53 17.59 -18.13 -5.11
C SER A 53 17.55 -18.38 -6.62
N GLY A 54 17.99 -17.44 -7.44
CA GLY A 54 17.98 -17.58 -8.89
C GLY A 54 16.56 -17.74 -9.44
N TRP A 55 16.45 -18.52 -10.51
CA TRP A 55 15.21 -18.83 -11.20
C TRP A 55 14.42 -20.00 -10.58
N ARG A 56 14.70 -20.37 -9.32
CA ARG A 56 13.92 -21.41 -8.62
C ARG A 56 12.50 -20.91 -8.32
N ASP A 57 11.52 -21.78 -8.52
CA ASP A 57 10.10 -21.58 -8.17
C ASP A 57 9.53 -20.23 -8.67
N MET A 58 9.87 -19.85 -9.90
CA MET A 58 9.57 -18.49 -10.38
C MET A 58 8.08 -18.19 -10.52
N LEU A 59 7.25 -19.16 -10.89
CA LEU A 59 5.81 -18.95 -10.99
C LEU A 59 5.19 -18.56 -9.63
N PRO A 60 5.33 -19.36 -8.54
CA PRO A 60 4.77 -18.98 -7.26
C PRO A 60 5.46 -17.74 -6.66
N LYS A 61 6.78 -17.58 -6.85
CA LYS A 61 7.50 -16.37 -6.43
C LYS A 61 6.95 -15.11 -7.10
N PHE A 62 6.73 -15.15 -8.42
CA PHE A 62 6.14 -14.06 -9.18
C PHE A 62 4.70 -13.77 -8.76
N MET A 63 3.85 -14.79 -8.66
CA MET A 63 2.46 -14.62 -8.24
C MET A 63 2.37 -14.01 -6.84
N TRP A 64 3.21 -14.46 -5.91
CA TRP A 64 3.26 -13.90 -4.57
C TRP A 64 3.71 -12.43 -4.57
N THR A 65 4.87 -12.12 -5.16
CA THR A 65 5.50 -10.80 -5.09
C THR A 65 4.82 -9.75 -5.95
N ILE A 66 4.36 -10.10 -7.15
CA ILE A 66 3.88 -9.12 -8.14
C ILE A 66 2.36 -8.95 -8.09
N VAL A 67 1.63 -10.03 -7.78
CA VAL A 67 0.17 -10.03 -7.80
C VAL A 67 -0.38 -9.90 -6.39
N PHE A 68 -0.14 -10.88 -5.53
CA PHE A 68 -0.84 -10.98 -4.24
C PHE A 68 -0.33 -9.97 -3.22
N CYS A 69 0.98 -9.82 -3.07
CA CYS A 69 1.56 -8.96 -2.04
C CYS A 69 1.20 -7.48 -2.24
N PRO A 70 1.40 -6.86 -3.42
CA PRO A 70 1.09 -5.45 -3.62
C PRO A 70 -0.40 -5.15 -3.50
N LEU A 71 -1.25 -6.04 -4.03
CA LEU A 71 -2.71 -5.92 -3.89
C LEU A 71 -3.14 -6.04 -2.43
N GLY A 72 -2.60 -7.02 -1.69
CA GLY A 72 -2.87 -7.23 -0.28
C GLY A 72 -2.43 -6.06 0.59
N MET A 73 -1.18 -5.60 0.41
CA MET A 73 -0.63 -4.45 1.13
C MET A 73 -1.38 -3.15 0.82
N GLY A 74 -1.64 -2.88 -0.46
CA GLY A 74 -2.42 -1.73 -0.91
C GLY A 74 -3.85 -1.75 -0.37
N GLY A 75 -4.52 -2.92 -0.43
CA GLY A 75 -5.87 -3.12 0.10
C GLY A 75 -5.96 -2.93 1.61
N ALA A 76 -5.06 -3.57 2.37
CA ALA A 76 -5.03 -3.48 3.83
C ALA A 76 -4.73 -2.04 4.28
N MET A 77 -3.66 -1.43 3.78
CA MET A 77 -3.31 -0.05 4.15
C MET A 77 -4.35 0.94 3.66
N GLY A 78 -4.82 0.82 2.42
CA GLY A 78 -5.85 1.71 1.89
C GLY A 78 -7.15 1.66 2.70
N GLY A 79 -7.60 0.46 3.06
CA GLY A 79 -8.78 0.25 3.90
C GLY A 79 -8.61 0.83 5.30
N LEU A 80 -7.47 0.56 5.96
CA LEU A 80 -7.21 1.05 7.31
C LEU A 80 -7.05 2.58 7.36
N ILE A 81 -6.36 3.17 6.38
CA ILE A 81 -6.22 4.63 6.29
C ILE A 81 -7.58 5.28 6.07
N ASN A 82 -8.43 4.72 5.21
CA ASN A 82 -9.81 5.19 5.04
C ASN A 82 -10.63 5.05 6.33
N ALA A 83 -10.49 3.93 7.04
CA ALA A 83 -11.26 3.65 8.24
C ALA A 83 -10.85 4.48 9.46
N PHE A 84 -9.58 4.86 9.59
CA PHE A 84 -9.05 5.51 10.80
C PHE A 84 -8.57 6.94 10.61
N ILE A 85 -8.14 7.33 9.41
CA ILE A 85 -7.49 8.64 9.19
C ILE A 85 -8.35 9.55 8.32
N VAL A 86 -8.80 9.06 7.17
CA VAL A 86 -9.60 9.86 6.22
C VAL A 86 -10.83 10.43 6.93
N ASP A 87 -11.11 11.71 6.67
CA ASP A 87 -12.16 12.55 7.26
C ASP A 87 -12.08 12.77 8.79
N ARG A 88 -11.09 12.23 9.48
CA ARG A 88 -10.97 12.32 10.96
C ARG A 88 -9.81 13.19 11.42
N ILE A 89 -8.67 13.09 10.74
CA ILE A 89 -7.42 13.73 11.14
C ILE A 89 -6.66 14.19 9.89
N TYR A 90 -6.08 15.38 9.97
CA TYR A 90 -5.34 16.02 8.89
C TYR A 90 -4.04 16.66 9.42
N GLY A 91 -3.11 16.95 8.52
CA GLY A 91 -1.81 17.54 8.85
C GLY A 91 -0.83 16.55 9.46
N THR A 92 0.19 17.08 10.14
CA THR A 92 1.36 16.31 10.62
C THR A 92 0.99 15.11 11.51
N ARG A 93 -0.10 15.20 12.29
CA ARG A 93 -0.58 14.08 13.12
C ARG A 93 -1.02 12.89 12.27
N ALA A 94 -1.75 13.14 11.18
CA ALA A 94 -2.18 12.10 10.25
C ALA A 94 -0.97 11.48 9.52
N VAL A 95 0.05 12.28 9.20
CA VAL A 95 1.31 11.80 8.60
C VAL A 95 2.02 10.79 9.51
N HIS A 96 2.23 11.15 10.79
CA HIS A 96 2.88 10.24 11.73
C HIS A 96 2.04 8.99 12.01
N LEU A 97 0.71 9.12 12.09
CA LEU A 97 -0.16 7.96 12.27
C LEU A 97 -0.09 7.03 11.06
N ALA A 98 -0.07 7.55 9.84
CA ALA A 98 0.13 6.74 8.64
C ALA A 98 1.48 6.00 8.68
N ALA A 99 2.56 6.65 9.08
CA ALA A 99 3.89 6.02 9.22
C ALA A 99 3.90 4.90 10.28
N ILE A 100 3.29 5.15 11.45
CA ILE A 100 3.16 4.15 12.52
C ILE A 100 2.33 2.96 12.03
N MET A 101 1.18 3.22 11.39
CA MET A 101 0.33 2.18 10.83
C MET A 101 1.07 1.36 9.77
N SER A 102 1.86 2.00 8.90
CA SER A 102 2.70 1.28 7.94
C SER A 102 3.66 0.33 8.62
N VAL A 103 4.36 0.75 9.67
CA VAL A 103 5.27 -0.14 10.41
C VAL A 103 4.51 -1.28 11.09
N LEU A 104 3.36 -1.02 11.72
CA LEU A 104 2.58 -2.06 12.39
C LEU A 104 2.02 -3.10 11.40
N VAL A 105 1.45 -2.63 10.30
CA VAL A 105 0.74 -3.50 9.34
C VAL A 105 1.73 -4.11 8.35
N LEU A 106 2.46 -3.29 7.60
CA LEU A 106 3.41 -3.78 6.60
C LEU A 106 4.64 -4.42 7.26
N GLY A 107 5.00 -4.00 8.48
CA GLY A 107 6.02 -4.71 9.25
C GLY A 107 5.57 -6.11 9.65
N ALA A 108 4.31 -6.30 10.07
CA ALA A 108 3.77 -7.63 10.30
C ALA A 108 3.72 -8.45 8.98
N CYS A 109 3.38 -7.83 7.85
CA CYS A 109 3.46 -8.49 6.54
C CYS A 109 4.91 -8.90 6.19
N ASN A 110 5.90 -8.05 6.50
CA ASN A 110 7.31 -8.35 6.28
C ASN A 110 7.82 -9.48 7.18
N ASP A 111 7.37 -9.55 8.43
CA ASP A 111 7.67 -10.66 9.35
C ASP A 111 7.01 -11.97 8.91
N LEU A 112 5.75 -11.92 8.44
CA LEU A 112 5.11 -13.07 7.82
C LEU A 112 5.92 -13.57 6.62
N CYS A 113 6.35 -12.67 5.74
CA CYS A 113 7.18 -13.04 4.59
C CYS A 113 8.56 -13.57 4.99
N TYR A 114 9.15 -13.06 6.09
CA TYR A 114 10.39 -13.59 6.64
C TYR A 114 10.24 -15.07 7.01
N ASN A 115 9.20 -15.38 7.81
CA ASN A 115 8.94 -16.73 8.28
C ASN A 115 8.60 -17.69 7.14
N LEU A 116 7.81 -17.23 6.16
CA LEU A 116 7.54 -18.01 4.94
C LEU A 116 8.83 -18.27 4.16
N ASP A 117 9.71 -17.27 4.05
CA ASP A 117 10.98 -17.43 3.35
C ASP A 117 11.96 -18.34 4.07
N LEU A 118 11.90 -18.46 5.39
CA LEU A 118 12.65 -19.48 6.12
C LEU A 118 12.22 -20.91 5.76
N VAL A 119 11.01 -21.10 5.23
CA VAL A 119 10.51 -22.39 4.73
C VAL A 119 10.83 -22.56 3.24
N PHE A 120 10.50 -21.56 2.41
CA PHE A 120 10.62 -21.66 0.95
C PHE A 120 12.00 -21.32 0.40
N GLY A 121 12.78 -20.47 1.07
CA GLY A 121 14.14 -20.07 0.70
C GLY A 121 14.23 -19.30 -0.63
N TRP A 122 13.29 -18.40 -0.90
CA TRP A 122 13.20 -17.61 -2.13
C TRP A 122 13.97 -16.28 -2.04
N PHE A 123 13.97 -15.61 -0.90
CA PHE A 123 14.34 -14.19 -0.78
C PHE A 123 15.56 -13.96 0.13
N GLY A 124 16.27 -15.03 0.50
CA GLY A 124 17.55 -14.94 1.22
C GLY A 124 17.42 -14.67 2.72
N ALA A 125 16.25 -14.90 3.34
CA ALA A 125 16.02 -14.63 4.75
C ALA A 125 16.96 -15.38 5.69
N ARG A 126 17.35 -16.63 5.35
CA ARG A 126 18.26 -17.45 6.17
C ARG A 126 19.67 -16.87 6.23
N ASP A 127 20.19 -16.40 5.10
CA ASP A 127 21.60 -16.01 4.96
C ASP A 127 21.82 -14.50 5.11
N HIS A 128 20.76 -13.70 4.99
CA HIS A 128 20.85 -12.24 4.97
C HIS A 128 19.87 -11.58 5.95
N PHE A 129 20.02 -11.87 7.24
CA PHE A 129 19.17 -11.32 8.32
C PHE A 129 19.03 -9.78 8.27
N TRP A 130 20.16 -9.07 8.18
CA TRP A 130 20.16 -7.60 8.16
C TRP A 130 19.53 -7.02 6.89
N TRP A 131 19.70 -7.69 5.74
CA TRP A 131 19.03 -7.35 4.48
C TRP A 131 17.50 -7.49 4.57
N TRP A 132 17.00 -8.33 5.47
CA TRP A 132 15.56 -8.43 5.70
C TRP A 132 15.05 -7.31 6.59
N HIS A 133 15.75 -7.03 7.69
CA HIS A 133 15.22 -6.16 8.75
C HIS A 133 15.45 -4.67 8.49
N TRP A 134 16.38 -4.26 7.63
CA TRP A 134 16.47 -2.83 7.26
C TRP A 134 15.20 -2.33 6.55
N ARG A 135 14.40 -3.24 5.97
CA ARG A 135 13.11 -2.92 5.32
C ARG A 135 12.13 -2.23 6.25
N TYR A 136 12.19 -2.46 7.57
CA TYR A 136 11.33 -1.75 8.53
C TYR A 136 11.53 -0.22 8.49
N LEU A 137 12.77 0.24 8.24
CA LEU A 137 13.07 1.66 8.05
C LEU A 137 12.44 2.18 6.76
N GLY A 138 12.53 1.39 5.69
CA GLY A 138 11.89 1.70 4.41
C GLY A 138 10.37 1.76 4.52
N ILE A 139 9.75 0.83 5.25
CA ILE A 139 8.32 0.78 5.52
C ILE A 139 7.86 2.05 6.26
N TRP A 140 8.58 2.46 7.30
CA TRP A 140 8.29 3.70 8.01
C TRP A 140 8.40 4.92 7.08
N PHE A 141 9.47 4.98 6.29
CA PHE A 141 9.72 6.08 5.36
C PHE A 141 8.59 6.20 4.32
N VAL A 142 8.22 5.09 3.68
CA VAL A 142 7.13 5.05 2.70
C VAL A 142 5.79 5.45 3.35
N GLY A 143 5.52 4.98 4.56
CA GLY A 143 4.33 5.38 5.31
C GLY A 143 4.30 6.88 5.59
N TYR A 144 5.44 7.46 5.96
CA TYR A 144 5.58 8.88 6.20
C TYR A 144 5.42 9.71 4.91
N THR A 145 6.04 9.31 3.81
CA THR A 145 5.92 10.01 2.52
C THR A 145 4.50 9.94 1.97
N ASN A 146 3.85 8.77 2.04
CA ASN A 146 2.46 8.61 1.64
C ASN A 146 1.53 9.43 2.54
N GLY A 147 1.79 9.44 3.85
CA GLY A 147 1.09 10.30 4.79
C GLY A 147 1.20 11.78 4.42
N LYS A 148 2.40 12.27 4.09
CA LYS A 148 2.61 13.65 3.64
C LYS A 148 1.82 13.97 2.38
N LEU A 149 1.87 13.08 1.39
CA LEU A 149 1.15 13.25 0.13
C LEU A 149 -0.37 13.35 0.35
N MET A 150 -0.92 12.50 1.23
CA MET A 150 -2.37 12.44 1.44
C MET A 150 -2.91 13.51 2.40
N PHE A 151 -2.14 13.92 3.41
CA PHE A 151 -2.68 14.68 4.55
C PHE A 151 -2.05 16.06 4.75
N THR A 152 -1.36 16.59 3.73
CA THR A 152 -0.86 17.96 3.73
C THR A 152 -1.26 18.67 2.44
N ASP A 153 -1.42 20.00 2.50
CA ASP A 153 -1.89 20.77 1.35
C ASP A 153 -0.93 20.66 0.17
N GLN A 154 0.37 20.83 0.43
CA GLN A 154 1.43 20.65 -0.57
C GLN A 154 1.43 19.23 -1.17
N GLY A 155 1.16 18.21 -0.35
CA GLY A 155 1.04 16.83 -0.80
C GLY A 155 -0.15 16.62 -1.73
N GLN A 156 -1.31 17.16 -1.36
CA GLN A 156 -2.55 17.08 -2.13
C GLN A 156 -2.43 17.82 -3.47
N GLU A 157 -1.77 18.97 -3.49
CA GLU A 157 -1.43 19.68 -4.74
C GLU A 157 -0.55 18.84 -5.66
N THR A 158 0.46 18.17 -5.09
CA THR A 158 1.35 17.27 -5.84
C THR A 158 0.56 16.10 -6.44
N LEU A 159 -0.30 15.45 -5.64
CA LEU A 159 -1.15 14.36 -6.11
C LEU A 159 -2.10 14.81 -7.22
N ALA A 160 -2.72 15.98 -7.06
CA ALA A 160 -3.58 16.57 -8.10
C ALA A 160 -2.80 16.84 -9.40
N GLY A 161 -1.55 17.29 -9.30
CA GLY A 161 -0.64 17.44 -10.44
C GLY A 161 -0.32 16.13 -11.15
N TRP A 162 -0.32 15.00 -10.43
CA TRP A 162 -0.17 13.65 -11.00
C TRP A 162 -1.47 13.07 -11.58
N GLY A 163 -2.59 13.79 -11.45
CA GLY A 163 -3.92 13.31 -11.85
C GLY A 163 -4.51 12.27 -10.89
N VAL A 164 -4.01 12.22 -9.65
CA VAL A 164 -4.40 11.27 -8.59
C VAL A 164 -5.17 11.97 -7.48
#